data_AF-H6V051-F1
#
_entry.id   AF-H6V051-F1
#
_cell.length_a   1.000
_cell.length_b   1.000
_cell.length_c   1.000
_cell.angle_alpha   90.00
_cell.angle_beta   90.00
_cell.angle_gamma   90.00
#
_symmetry.space_group_name_H-M   'P 1'
#
loop_
_entity.id
_entity.type
_entity.pdbx_description
1 polymer ?
#
loop_
_entity_poly.entity_id
_entity_poly.type
_entity_poly.pdbx_seq_one_letter_code
_entity_poly.pdbx_strand_id
1 'polypeptide(L)'
;MFHLKLYKMANYCNSNKQPCQVSKSNPIKRTAANDRERKRMYCLNRAFDQLRDVVPYSSNQKKMSKFETLLMAQTYIETLVEMLEN
;
A
#
# COMPACT_ATOMS: atom_id res chain seq x y z
N MET A 1 -22.18 10.77 3.77
CA MET A 1 -20.99 10.82 2.87
C MET A 1 -19.91 9.76 3.17
N PHE A 2 -19.71 9.29 4.41
CA PHE A 2 -18.61 8.36 4.73
C PHE A 2 -18.70 6.96 4.07
N HIS A 3 -19.91 6.43 3.88
CA HIS A 3 -20.13 5.06 3.36
C HIS A 3 -19.64 4.82 1.91
N LEU A 4 -19.46 5.88 1.11
CA LEU A 4 -19.05 5.79 -0.29
C LEU A 4 -17.54 5.55 -0.49
N LYS A 5 -16.70 5.82 0.53
CA LYS A 5 -15.24 5.59 0.42
C LYS A 5 -14.88 4.10 0.49
N LEU A 6 -15.59 3.30 1.28
CA LEU A 6 -15.30 1.86 1.42
C LEU A 6 -15.66 1.07 0.15
N TYR A 7 -16.83 1.33 -0.44
CA TYR A 7 -17.29 0.61 -1.65
C TYR A 7 -16.43 0.84 -2.90
N LYS A 8 -15.74 1.99 -2.97
CA LYS A 8 -14.82 2.32 -4.08
C LYS A 8 -13.46 1.60 -3.97
N MET A 9 -13.10 1.08 -2.79
CA MET A 9 -11.81 0.42 -2.54
C MET A 9 -11.80 -1.06 -2.94
N ALA A 10 -12.92 -1.78 -2.75
CA ALA A 10 -13.04 -3.20 -3.13
C ALA A 10 -12.81 -3.43 -4.64
N ASN A 11 -13.11 -2.44 -5.47
CA ASN A 11 -13.01 -2.52 -6.92
C ASN A 11 -11.64 -2.12 -7.49
N TYR A 12 -10.69 -1.59 -6.68
CA TYR A 12 -9.42 -1.09 -7.23
C TYR A 12 -8.45 -2.19 -7.70
N CYS A 13 -8.62 -3.44 -7.26
CA CYS A 13 -7.93 -4.59 -7.86
C CYS A 13 -8.51 -4.99 -9.23
N ASN A 14 -9.79 -4.70 -9.47
CA ASN A 14 -10.55 -5.18 -10.62
C ASN A 14 -10.90 -4.05 -11.60
N SER A 15 -9.86 -3.57 -12.30
CA SER A 15 -10.03 -2.81 -13.53
C SER A 15 -9.22 -3.46 -14.66
N ASN A 16 -9.92 -3.75 -15.74
CA ASN A 16 -9.41 -4.23 -17.02
C ASN A 16 -9.10 -3.03 -17.95
N LYS A 17 -8.34 -3.31 -19.03
CA LYS A 17 -8.03 -2.45 -20.20
C LYS A 17 -6.88 -1.44 -20.05
N GLN A 18 -5.75 -1.73 -20.68
CA GLN A 18 -5.39 -1.16 -22.01
C GLN A 18 -4.19 -1.93 -22.63
N PRO A 19 -3.96 -1.85 -23.96
CA PRO A 19 -3.01 -2.71 -24.67
C PRO A 19 -1.64 -2.05 -24.87
N CYS A 20 -0.56 -2.84 -24.82
CA CYS A 20 0.79 -2.40 -25.18
C CYS A 20 1.49 -3.47 -26.03
N GLN A 21 1.92 -3.14 -27.25
CA GLN A 21 2.69 -4.02 -28.13
C GLN A 21 4.02 -3.37 -28.55
N VAL A 22 5.15 -4.07 -28.36
CA VAL A 22 6.32 -4.11 -29.27
C VAL A 22 7.06 -5.45 -29.08
N SER A 23 7.49 -6.07 -30.20
CA SER A 23 8.13 -7.41 -30.33
C SER A 23 9.52 -7.57 -29.64
N LYS A 24 10.10 -8.77 -29.40
CA LYS A 24 9.76 -10.14 -29.84
C LYS A 24 9.57 -11.23 -28.73
N SER A 25 10.04 -11.09 -27.49
CA SER A 25 9.98 -12.17 -26.45
C SER A 25 8.58 -12.36 -25.85
N ASN A 26 7.66 -12.87 -26.69
CA ASN A 26 6.20 -12.91 -26.53
C ASN A 26 5.67 -11.76 -25.63
N PRO A 27 5.84 -10.50 -26.08
CA PRO A 27 5.87 -9.32 -25.21
C PRO A 27 4.61 -9.13 -24.37
N ILE A 28 3.46 -9.58 -24.91
CA ILE A 28 2.17 -9.63 -24.23
C ILE A 28 2.28 -10.33 -22.87
N LYS A 29 3.04 -11.43 -22.77
CA LYS A 29 3.28 -12.15 -21.51
C LYS A 29 4.12 -11.32 -20.52
N ARG A 30 5.11 -10.57 -21.01
CA ARG A 30 5.96 -9.68 -20.19
C ARG A 30 5.19 -8.46 -19.68
N THR A 31 4.44 -7.78 -20.55
CA THR A 31 3.54 -6.68 -20.17
C THR A 31 2.52 -7.16 -19.13
N ALA A 32 1.84 -8.28 -19.37
CA ALA A 32 0.89 -8.84 -18.42
C ALA A 32 1.53 -9.24 -17.07
N ALA A 33 2.79 -9.68 -17.06
CA ALA A 33 3.53 -9.94 -15.82
C ALA A 33 3.86 -8.64 -15.06
N ASN A 34 4.35 -7.62 -15.78
CA ASN A 34 4.64 -6.30 -15.20
C ASN A 34 3.39 -5.64 -14.61
N ASP A 35 2.23 -5.76 -15.25
CA ASP A 35 0.99 -5.18 -14.74
C ASP A 35 0.41 -5.96 -13.55
N ARG A 36 0.58 -7.29 -13.51
CA ARG A 36 0.29 -8.07 -12.29
C ARG A 36 1.18 -7.62 -11.13
N GLU A 37 2.47 -7.41 -11.37
CA GLU A 37 3.40 -6.93 -10.34
C GLU A 37 3.06 -5.52 -9.88
N ARG A 38 2.70 -4.63 -10.81
CA ARG A 38 2.22 -3.28 -10.50
C ARG A 38 0.99 -3.33 -9.60
N LYS A 39 0.01 -4.19 -9.89
CA LYS A 39 -1.17 -4.43 -9.05
C LYS A 39 -0.79 -4.96 -7.66
N ARG A 40 0.13 -5.92 -7.57
CA ARG A 40 0.68 -6.44 -6.30
C ARG A 40 1.29 -5.31 -5.45
N MET A 41 2.08 -4.44 -6.07
CA MET A 41 2.72 -3.30 -5.42
C MET A 41 1.73 -2.19 -5.02
N TYR A 42 0.66 -1.95 -5.77
CA TYR A 42 -0.40 -1.04 -5.32
C TYR A 42 -1.08 -1.53 -4.04
N CYS A 43 -1.39 -2.82 -3.93
CA CYS A 43 -1.95 -3.39 -2.71
C CYS A 43 -0.99 -3.24 -1.52
N LEU A 44 0.29 -3.56 -1.71
CA LEU A 44 1.32 -3.41 -0.67
C LEU A 44 1.48 -1.94 -0.23
N ASN A 45 1.58 -1.01 -1.18
CA ASN A 45 1.74 0.41 -0.87
C ASN A 45 0.51 0.98 -0.16
N ARG A 46 -0.70 0.52 -0.51
CA ARG A 46 -1.94 0.86 0.21
C ARG A 46 -1.93 0.36 1.65
N ALA A 47 -1.47 -0.86 1.91
CA ALA A 47 -1.31 -1.37 3.28
C ALA A 47 -0.30 -0.53 4.09
N PHE A 48 0.80 -0.10 3.47
CA PHE A 48 1.75 0.85 4.07
C PHE A 48 1.13 2.22 4.39
N ASP A 49 0.27 2.76 3.52
CA ASP A 49 -0.44 4.01 3.81
C ASP A 49 -1.46 3.82 4.96
N GLN A 50 -2.21 2.71 4.99
CA GLN A 50 -3.11 2.39 6.11
C GLN A 50 -2.37 2.23 7.45
N LEU A 51 -1.12 1.72 7.43
CA LEU A 51 -0.29 1.66 8.63
C LEU A 51 0.16 3.05 9.09
N ARG A 52 0.49 3.97 8.17
CA ARG A 52 0.81 5.38 8.51
C ARG A 52 -0.38 6.12 9.13
N ASP A 53 -1.61 5.76 8.76
CA ASP A 53 -2.81 6.40 9.30
C ASP A 53 -3.06 6.08 10.79
N VAL A 54 -2.44 5.01 11.33
CA VAL A 54 -2.65 4.55 12.72
C VAL A 54 -1.39 4.61 13.60
N VAL A 55 -0.23 4.89 13.02
CA VAL A 55 1.06 4.96 13.72
C VAL A 55 1.40 6.42 14.05
N PRO A 56 1.83 6.76 15.28
CA PRO A 56 2.12 8.14 15.65
C PRO A 56 3.30 8.72 14.85
N TYR A 57 3.09 9.90 14.25
CA TYR A 57 4.13 10.61 13.51
C TYR A 57 3.94 12.14 13.60
N SER A 58 5.04 12.86 13.82
CA SER A 58 5.04 14.33 13.79
C SER A 58 4.95 14.85 12.36
N SER A 59 3.81 15.45 12.01
CA SER A 59 3.40 15.76 10.64
C SER A 59 4.12 16.98 10.01
N ASN A 60 5.45 16.98 10.00
CA ASN A 60 6.27 17.94 9.27
C ASN A 60 6.32 17.60 7.77
N GLN A 61 5.12 17.66 7.14
CA GLN A 61 4.78 17.60 5.71
C GLN A 61 5.24 16.39 4.87
N LYS A 62 6.16 15.55 5.34
CA LYS A 62 6.70 14.41 4.59
C LYS A 62 6.05 13.09 4.99
N LYS A 63 5.72 12.23 4.02
CA LYS A 63 5.36 10.83 4.29
C LYS A 63 6.60 10.04 4.76
N MET A 64 6.47 9.31 5.86
CA MET A 64 7.48 8.35 6.33
C MET A 64 7.83 7.32 5.25
N SER A 65 9.11 7.00 5.09
CA SER A 65 9.58 5.89 4.24
C SER A 65 9.06 4.55 4.76
N LYS A 66 9.18 3.49 3.93
CA LYS A 66 8.76 2.13 4.33
C LYS A 66 9.50 1.64 5.57
N PHE A 67 10.79 1.92 5.69
CA PHE A 67 11.60 1.54 6.85
C PHE A 67 11.15 2.28 8.12
N GLU A 68 11.06 3.62 8.07
CA GLU A 68 10.59 4.44 9.20
C GLU A 68 9.17 4.02 9.64
N THR A 69 8.28 3.69 8.69
CA THR A 69 6.91 3.26 8.99
C THR A 69 6.89 1.95 9.79
N LEU A 70 7.76 0.98 9.45
CA LEU A 70 7.86 -0.30 10.16
C LEU A 70 8.50 -0.13 11.54
N LEU A 71 9.57 0.67 11.64
CA LEU A 71 10.25 0.94 12.90
C LEU A 71 9.31 1.60 13.91
N MET A 72 8.58 2.63 13.50
CA MET A 72 7.63 3.32 14.38
C MET A 72 6.43 2.42 14.73
N ALA A 73 5.98 1.55 13.82
CA ALA A 73 4.94 0.58 14.13
C ALA A 73 5.38 -0.42 15.22
N GLN A 74 6.63 -0.89 15.16
CA GLN A 74 7.20 -1.74 16.21
C GLN A 74 7.24 -1.00 17.55
N THR A 75 7.92 0.16 17.60
CA THR A 75 8.05 0.94 18.85
C THR A 75 6.70 1.33 19.43
N TYR A 76 5.70 1.66 18.60
CA TYR A 76 4.37 1.99 19.09
C TYR A 76 3.65 0.78 19.72
N ILE A 77 3.81 -0.42 19.17
CA ILE A 77 3.27 -1.64 19.80
C ILE A 77 3.95 -1.89 21.15
N GLU A 78 5.28 -1.77 21.22
CA GLU A 78 6.07 -1.93 22.45
C GLU A 78 5.59 -0.94 23.53
N THR A 79 5.51 0.35 23.23
CA THR A 79 4.99 1.37 24.15
C THR A 79 3.54 1.13 24.59
N LEU A 80 2.67 0.66 23.69
CA LEU A 80 1.28 0.34 24.06
C LEU A 80 1.17 -0.87 24.99
N VAL A 81 2.06 -1.85 24.88
CA VAL A 81 2.13 -2.98 25.81
C VAL A 81 2.64 -2.51 27.17
N GLU A 82 3.73 -1.75 27.21
CA GLU A 82 4.25 -1.16 28.45
C GLU A 82 3.19 -0.31 29.18
N MET A 83 2.39 0.46 28.45
CA MET A 83 1.30 1.28 29.02
C MET A 83 0.12 0.47 29.60
N LEU A 84 0.01 -0.82 29.31
CA LEU A 84 -1.05 -1.71 29.82
C LEU A 84 -0.57 -2.68 30.92
N GLU A 85 0.74 -2.85 31.07
CA GLU A 85 1.37 -3.69 32.10
C GLU A 85 1.77 -2.90 33.36
N ASN A 86 1.60 -1.57 33.36
CA ASN A 86 1.78 -0.65 34.49
C ASN A 86 0.44 -0.19 35.11
#